data_AF-A0A925MLA5-F1
#
_entry.id   AF-A0A925MLA5-F1
#
_cell.length_a   1.000
_cell.length_b   1.000
_cell.length_c   1.000
_cell.angle_alpha   90.00
_cell.angle_beta   90.00
_cell.angle_gamma   90.00
#
_symmetry.space_group_name_H-M   'P 1'
#
loop_
_entity.id
_entity.type
_entity.pdbx_description
1 polymer ?
#
loop_
_entity_poly.entity_id
_entity_poly.type
_entity_poly.pdbx_seq_one_letter_code
_entity_poly.pdbx_strand_id
1 'polypeptide(L)'
;MPLYNEIALVFHSSFTVFFYALIGGLIPSLIWLWFWLHEDNKHSEPRHIILLIFLLGMAGAFISLFFQHVFNWYFNWYTIDITHYKTVNLIFVIIEEVVKFACAYVVFFRTRLFDEPIDAFLYL
;
A
#
# COMPACT_ATOMS: atom_id res chain seq x y z
N MET A 1 4.40 32.64 28.61
CA MET A 1 3.04 32.20 28.20
C MET A 1 2.83 31.92 26.70
N PRO A 2 3.59 32.47 25.71
CA PRO A 2 3.34 32.12 24.29
C PRO A 2 3.80 30.71 23.91
N LEU A 3 4.92 30.24 24.49
CA LEU A 3 5.51 28.93 24.18
C LEU A 3 4.57 27.74 24.46
N TYR A 4 3.82 27.78 25.57
CA TYR A 4 2.85 26.73 25.90
C TYR A 4 1.70 26.65 24.89
N ASN A 5 1.20 27.80 24.42
CA ASN A 5 0.12 27.86 23.45
C ASN A 5 0.56 27.37 22.06
N GLU A 6 1.80 27.70 21.64
CA GLU A 6 2.34 27.17 20.39
C GLU A 6 2.56 25.67 20.43
N ILE A 7 3.11 25.14 21.52
CA ILE A 7 3.28 23.70 21.71
C ILE A 7 1.93 22.98 21.71
N ALA A 8 0.93 23.50 22.43
CA ALA A 8 -0.41 22.92 22.46
C ALA A 8 -1.10 22.95 21.09
N LEU A 9 -0.92 24.02 20.31
CA LEU A 9 -1.42 24.11 18.93
C LEU A 9 -0.74 23.11 18.00
N VAL A 10 0.59 22.96 18.07
CA VAL A 10 1.33 21.98 17.26
C VAL A 10 0.89 20.55 17.59
N PHE A 11 0.72 20.21 18.87
CA PHE A 11 0.24 18.88 19.26
C PHE A 11 -1.21 18.63 18.83
N HIS A 12 -2.10 19.63 18.98
CA HIS A 12 -3.47 19.52 18.50
C HIS A 12 -3.53 19.32 16.99
N SER A 13 -2.77 20.10 16.22
CA SER A 13 -2.67 19.95 14.76
C SER A 13 -2.08 18.60 14.37
N SER A 14 -1.04 18.13 15.07
CA SER A 14 -0.40 16.83 14.80
C SER A 14 -1.33 15.66 15.07
N PHE A 15 -2.07 15.70 16.19
CA PHE A 15 -3.06 14.69 16.53
C PHE A 15 -4.21 14.66 15.50
N THR A 16 -4.73 15.83 15.11
CA THR A 16 -5.76 15.94 14.08
C THR A 16 -5.29 15.42 12.72
N VAL A 17 -4.06 15.75 12.30
CA VAL A 17 -3.46 15.24 11.05
C VAL A 17 -3.29 13.73 11.11
N PHE A 18 -2.77 13.19 12.22
CA PHE A 18 -2.64 11.75 12.41
C PHE A 18 -4.01 11.04 12.34
N PHE A 19 -5.01 11.60 13.02
CA PHE A 19 -6.36 11.04 13.04
C PHE A 19 -7.01 11.06 11.65
N TYR A 20 -6.86 12.16 10.90
CA TYR A 20 -7.32 12.23 9.51
C TYR A 20 -6.55 11.30 8.58
N ALA A 21 -5.24 11.14 8.73
CA ALA A 21 -4.46 10.19 7.95
C ALA A 21 -4.88 8.74 8.25
N LEU A 22 -5.12 8.42 9.52
CA LEU A 22 -5.54 7.09 9.96
C LEU A 22 -6.93 6.75 9.43
N ILE A 23 -7.90 7.66 9.56
CA ILE A 23 -9.25 7.48 9.01
C ILE A 23 -9.21 7.44 7.48
N GLY A 24 -8.47 8.35 6.86
CA GLY A 24 -8.35 8.46 5.41
C GLY A 24 -7.69 7.24 4.76
N GLY A 25 -6.83 6.51 5.49
CA GLY A 25 -6.25 5.25 5.02
C GLY A 25 -7.11 4.02 5.35
N LEU A 26 -7.60 3.91 6.59
CA LEU A 26 -8.27 2.70 7.08
C LEU A 26 -9.72 2.57 6.63
N ILE A 27 -10.50 3.66 6.65
CA ILE A 27 -11.93 3.57 6.28
C ILE A 27 -12.11 3.12 4.84
N PRO A 28 -11.49 3.75 3.82
CA PRO A 28 -11.70 3.33 2.43
C PRO A 28 -11.19 1.92 2.16
N SER A 29 -10.07 1.49 2.76
CA SER A 29 -9.56 0.13 2.61
C SER A 29 -10.48 -0.92 3.23
N LEU A 30 -11.06 -0.64 4.41
CA LEU A 30 -12.05 -1.53 5.04
C LEU A 30 -13.38 -1.57 4.28
N ILE A 31 -13.84 -0.45 3.74
CA ILE A 31 -15.05 -0.41 2.89
C ILE A 31 -14.83 -1.24 1.63
N TRP A 32 -13.66 -1.12 0.99
CA TRP A 32 -13.31 -1.89 -0.19
C TRP A 32 -13.25 -3.40 0.11
N LEU A 33 -12.61 -3.77 1.21
CA LEU A 33 -12.57 -5.16 1.66
C LEU A 33 -13.96 -5.72 1.95
N TRP A 34 -14.79 -4.95 2.65
CA TRP A 34 -16.17 -5.34 2.95
C TRP A 34 -16.99 -5.56 1.68
N PHE A 35 -16.85 -4.68 0.69
CA PHE A 35 -17.54 -4.77 -0.58
C PHE A 35 -17.19 -6.09 -1.31
N TRP A 36 -15.90 -6.42 -1.43
CA TRP A 36 -15.47 -7.64 -2.12
C TRP A 36 -15.84 -8.91 -1.35
N LEU A 37 -15.72 -8.92 -0.01
CA LEU A 37 -16.19 -10.06 0.79
C LEU A 37 -17.69 -10.32 0.65
N HIS A 38 -18.47 -9.25 0.42
CA HIS A 38 -19.91 -9.36 0.28
C HIS A 38 -20.31 -9.79 -1.14
N GLU A 39 -19.54 -9.44 -2.16
CA GLU A 39 -19.77 -9.95 -3.51
C GLU A 39 -19.42 -11.45 -3.57
N ASP A 40 -18.35 -11.88 -2.90
CA ASP A 40 -17.92 -13.27 -2.76
C ASP A 40 -18.66 -14.04 -1.63
N ASN A 41 -19.99 -13.90 -1.60
CA ASN A 41 -20.83 -14.62 -0.64
C ASN A 41 -20.97 -16.13 -0.95
N LYS A 42 -20.55 -16.59 -2.14
CA LYS A 42 -20.66 -18.00 -2.56
C LYS A 42 -19.45 -18.85 -2.18
N HIS A 43 -18.24 -18.29 -2.21
CA HIS A 43 -17.00 -19.00 -1.90
C HIS A 43 -16.16 -18.24 -0.88
N SER A 44 -16.76 -17.96 0.28
CA SER A 44 -16.10 -17.16 1.31
C SER A 44 -14.69 -17.68 1.65
N GLU A 45 -13.68 -16.88 1.30
CA GLU A 45 -12.31 -17.14 1.69
C GLU A 45 -12.16 -17.15 3.22
N PRO A 46 -11.33 -18.04 3.78
CA PRO A 46 -11.11 -18.06 5.22
C PRO A 46 -10.34 -16.81 5.65
N ARG A 47 -10.88 -16.11 6.67
CA ARG A 47 -10.42 -14.78 7.15
C ARG A 47 -8.91 -14.65 7.44
N HIS A 48 -8.23 -15.75 7.78
CA HIS A 48 -6.79 -15.73 8.04
C HIS A 48 -5.96 -15.58 6.75
N ILE A 49 -6.47 -16.05 5.61
CA ILE A 49 -5.84 -15.90 4.30
C ILE A 49 -5.92 -14.44 3.85
N ILE A 50 -7.09 -13.82 3.97
CA ILE A 50 -7.29 -12.37 3.75
C ILE A 50 -6.30 -11.54 4.57
N LEU A 51 -6.16 -11.85 5.87
CA LEU A 51 -5.20 -11.14 6.72
C LEU A 51 -3.76 -11.35 6.23
N LEU A 52 -3.41 -12.56 5.80
CA LEU A 52 -2.10 -12.87 5.25
C LEU A 52 -1.83 -12.10 3.94
N ILE A 53 -2.82 -11.99 3.04
CA ILE A 53 -2.75 -11.18 1.81
C ILE A 53 -2.43 -9.73 2.17
N PHE A 54 -3.16 -9.15 3.12
CA PHE A 54 -2.92 -7.77 3.57
C PHE A 54 -1.51 -7.60 4.12
N LEU A 55 -1.04 -8.51 4.98
CA LEU A 55 0.33 -8.46 5.51
C LEU A 55 1.38 -8.62 4.41
N LEU A 56 1.12 -9.47 3.43
CA LEU A 56 2.02 -9.69 2.30
C LEU A 56 2.08 -8.45 1.40
N GLY A 57 0.95 -7.79 1.15
CA GLY A 57 0.88 -6.52 0.42
C GLY A 57 1.60 -5.39 1.17
N MET A 58 1.44 -5.30 2.49
CA MET A 58 2.20 -4.37 3.33
C MET A 58 3.71 -4.65 3.21
N ALA A 59 4.14 -5.91 3.32
CA ALA A 59 5.54 -6.29 3.14
C ALA A 59 6.05 -5.97 1.72
N GLY A 60 5.24 -6.23 0.69
CA GLY A 60 5.51 -5.90 -0.71
C GLY A 60 5.73 -4.40 -0.92
N ALA A 61 4.96 -3.54 -0.26
CA ALA A 61 5.17 -2.10 -0.29
C ALA A 61 6.55 -1.69 0.29
N PHE A 62 6.97 -2.28 1.41
CA PHE A 62 8.31 -2.05 1.96
C PHE A 62 9.42 -2.52 1.02
N ILE A 63 9.23 -3.68 0.38
CA ILE A 63 10.17 -4.22 -0.61
C ILE A 63 10.26 -3.29 -1.82
N SER A 64 9.12 -2.79 -2.33
CA SER A 64 9.07 -1.82 -3.41
C SER A 64 9.84 -0.54 -3.06
N LEU A 65 9.59 0.04 -1.88
CA LEU A 65 10.31 1.22 -1.41
C LEU A 65 11.82 0.98 -1.32
N PHE A 66 12.25 -0.20 -0.85
CA PHE A 66 13.66 -0.57 -0.84
C PHE A 66 14.25 -0.56 -2.26
N PHE A 67 13.60 -1.19 -3.24
CA PHE A 67 14.07 -1.19 -4.62
C PHE A 67 14.08 0.19 -5.25
N GLN A 68 13.05 1.02 -5.02
CA GLN A 68 13.01 2.40 -5.48
C GLN A 68 14.19 3.20 -4.91
N HIS A 69 14.52 3.02 -3.63
CA HIS A 69 15.63 3.70 -2.99
C HIS A 69 17.00 3.25 -3.53
N VAL A 70 17.18 1.94 -3.80
CA VAL A 70 18.38 1.42 -4.45
C VAL A 70 18.52 1.98 -5.87
N PHE A 71 17.40 2.05 -6.61
CA PHE A 71 17.37 2.61 -7.95
C PHE A 71 17.81 4.08 -7.94
N ASN A 72 17.22 4.90 -7.06
CA ASN A 72 17.59 6.31 -6.92
C ASN A 72 19.06 6.50 -6.57
N TRP A 73 19.60 5.64 -5.69
CA TRP A 73 21.00 5.69 -5.31
C TRP A 73 21.93 5.37 -6.48
N TYR A 74 21.62 4.32 -7.26
CA TYR A 74 22.43 3.90 -8.40
C TYR A 74 22.46 4.94 -9.53
N PHE A 75 21.30 5.55 -9.83
CA PHE A 75 21.18 6.54 -10.91
C PHE A 75 21.44 7.99 -10.44
N ASN A 76 21.76 8.20 -9.16
CA ASN A 76 21.98 9.52 -8.54
C ASN A 76 20.84 10.52 -8.80
N TRP A 77 19.62 10.03 -8.72
CA TRP A 77 18.39 10.75 -9.04
C TRP A 77 17.87 11.65 -7.91
N TYR A 78 18.71 11.95 -6.93
CA TYR A 78 18.35 12.84 -5.82
C TYR A 78 18.14 14.30 -6.24
N THR A 79 18.68 14.72 -7.39
CA THR A 79 18.66 16.12 -7.86
C THR A 79 17.88 16.29 -9.16
N ILE A 80 16.77 15.55 -9.30
CA ILE A 80 15.94 15.64 -10.49
C ILE A 80 15.20 16.99 -10.54
N ASP A 81 15.47 17.77 -11.59
CA ASP A 81 14.67 18.92 -11.97
C ASP A 81 13.19 18.55 -12.18
N ILE A 82 12.30 19.54 -12.01
CA ILE A 82 10.84 19.45 -12.21
C ILE A 82 10.48 19.00 -13.65
N THR A 83 11.44 18.83 -14.55
CA THR A 83 11.24 18.26 -15.88
C THR A 83 11.26 16.73 -15.91
N HIS A 84 12.01 16.05 -15.04
CA HIS A 84 12.19 14.59 -15.09
C HIS A 84 11.42 13.82 -14.00
N TYR A 85 10.73 14.51 -13.08
CA TYR A 85 9.94 13.87 -12.01
C TYR A 85 8.90 12.87 -12.54
N LYS A 86 8.31 13.13 -13.72
CA LYS A 86 7.32 12.23 -14.34
C LYS A 86 7.93 10.89 -14.72
N THR A 87 9.13 10.90 -15.31
CA THR A 87 9.82 9.69 -15.75
C THR A 87 10.20 8.81 -14.56
N VAL A 88 10.64 9.44 -13.47
CA VAL A 88 11.06 8.71 -12.28
C VAL A 88 9.88 8.14 -11.50
N ASN A 89 8.78 8.90 -11.38
CA ASN A 89 7.54 8.36 -10.82
C ASN A 89 7.01 7.18 -11.64
N LEU A 90 7.09 7.24 -12.97
CA LEU A 90 6.67 6.12 -13.82
C LEU A 90 7.52 4.86 -13.56
N ILE A 91 8.83 5.02 -13.37
CA ILE A 91 9.71 3.91 -13.00
C ILE A 91 9.36 3.36 -11.63
N PHE A 92 9.03 4.20 -10.65
CA PHE A 92 8.62 3.74 -9.33
C PHE A 92 7.31 2.97 -9.36
N VAL A 93 6.34 3.43 -10.15
CA VAL A 93 5.07 2.71 -10.37
C VAL A 93 5.33 1.35 -11.00
N ILE A 94 6.24 1.27 -11.99
CA ILE A 94 6.62 -0.01 -12.60
C ILE A 94 7.28 -0.94 -11.56
N ILE A 95 8.22 -0.43 -10.76
CA ILE A 95 8.88 -1.21 -9.71
C ILE A 95 7.84 -1.74 -8.72
N GLU A 96 6.92 -0.88 -8.29
CA GLU A 96 5.87 -1.25 -7.33
C GLU A 96 4.95 -2.33 -7.89
N GLU A 97 4.51 -2.19 -9.13
CA GLU A 97 3.63 -3.16 -9.78
C GLU A 97 4.33 -4.50 -9.99
N VAL A 98 5.61 -4.50 -10.40
CA VAL A 98 6.41 -5.72 -10.55
C VAL A 98 6.60 -6.42 -9.20
N VAL A 99 6.84 -5.68 -8.12
CA VAL A 99 6.99 -6.25 -6.78
C VAL A 99 5.66 -6.81 -6.28
N LYS A 100 4.54 -6.09 -6.42
CA LYS A 100 3.21 -6.58 -6.04
C LYS A 100 2.86 -7.86 -6.79
N PHE A 101 3.06 -7.86 -8.11
CA PHE A 101 2.82 -9.03 -8.94
C PHE A 101 3.73 -10.21 -8.52
N ALA A 102 5.01 -9.97 -8.25
CA ALA A 102 5.92 -11.03 -7.79
C ALA A 102 5.50 -11.60 -6.42
N CYS A 103 5.11 -10.75 -5.48
CA CYS A 103 4.56 -11.18 -4.18
C CYS A 103 3.30 -12.03 -4.37
N ALA A 104 2.36 -11.58 -5.20
CA ALA A 104 1.14 -12.33 -5.50
C ALA A 104 1.45 -13.65 -6.23
N TYR A 105 2.39 -13.64 -7.17
CA TYR A 105 2.80 -14.82 -7.94
C TYR A 105 3.38 -15.92 -7.06
N VAL A 106 4.25 -15.56 -6.11
CA VAL A 106 4.90 -16.54 -5.23
C VAL A 106 3.88 -17.19 -4.28
N VAL A 107 2.88 -16.44 -3.82
CA VAL A 107 1.93 -16.89 -2.80
C VAL A 107 0.68 -17.55 -3.39
N PHE A 108 0.04 -16.95 -4.40
CA PHE A 108 -1.30 -17.37 -4.84
C PHE A 108 -1.29 -18.36 -6.00
N PHE A 109 -0.42 -18.18 -6.99
CA PHE A 109 -0.38 -19.07 -8.17
C PHE A 109 0.03 -20.51 -7.83
N ARG A 110 0.58 -20.76 -6.64
CA ARG A 110 0.91 -22.11 -6.15
C ARG A 110 -0.17 -22.72 -5.26
N THR A 111 -1.23 -21.98 -4.93
CA THR A 111 -2.30 -22.42 -4.03
C THR A 111 -3.62 -22.59 -4.78
N ARG A 112 -4.47 -23.53 -4.33
CA ARG A 112 -5.87 -23.69 -4.80
C ARG A 112 -6.79 -22.57 -4.28
N LEU A 113 -6.24 -21.38 -4.06
CA LEU A 113 -6.97 -20.21 -3.58
C LEU A 113 -7.35 -19.29 -4.73
N PHE A 114 -6.70 -19.45 -5.89
CA PHE A 114 -6.98 -18.70 -7.09
C PHE A 114 -7.94 -19.51 -7.98
N ASP A 115 -9.19 -19.59 -7.54
CA ASP A 115 -10.22 -20.40 -8.19
C ASP A 115 -11.23 -19.50 -8.96
N GLU A 116 -11.30 -18.21 -8.62
CA GLU A 116 -12.19 -17.23 -9.25
C GLU A 116 -11.46 -16.01 -9.84
N PRO A 117 -12.00 -15.39 -10.90
CA PRO A 117 -11.44 -14.16 -11.47
C PRO A 117 -11.42 -12.98 -10.48
N ILE A 118 -12.29 -13.01 -9.47
CA ILE A 118 -12.42 -11.95 -8.46
C ILE A 118 -11.23 -11.93 -7.49
N ASP A 119 -10.62 -13.09 -7.25
CA ASP A 119 -9.45 -13.29 -6.38
C ASP A 119 -8.25 -12.48 -6.88
N ALA A 120 -8.14 -12.28 -8.20
CA ALA A 120 -7.10 -11.46 -8.82
C ALA A 120 -7.13 -10.00 -8.34
N PHE A 121 -8.33 -9.44 -8.10
CA PHE A 121 -8.48 -8.07 -7.60
C PHE A 121 -8.26 -7.96 -6.09
N LEU A 122 -8.45 -9.05 -5.35
CA LEU A 122 -8.21 -9.07 -3.91
C LEU A 122 -6.72 -9.23 -3.58
N TYR A 123 -5.97 -9.97 -4.41
CA TYR A 123 -4.58 -10.32 -4.17
C TYR A 123 -3.54 -9.31 -4.70
N LEU A 124 -3.95 -8.34 -5.52
CA LEU A 124 -3.07 -7.39 -6.23
C LEU A 124 -3.41 -5.94 -5.86
#